data_AF-A0A347VQ24-F1
#
_entry.id   AF-A0A347VQ24-F1
#
_cell.length_a   1.000
_cell.length_b   1.000
_cell.length_c   1.000
_cell.angle_alpha   90.00
_cell.angle_beta   90.00
_cell.angle_gamma   90.00
#
_symmetry.space_group_name_H-M   'P 1'
#
loop_
_entity.id
_entity.type
_entity.pdbx_description
1 polymer ?
#
loop_
_entity_poly.entity_id
_entity_poly.type
_entity_poly.pdbx_seq_one_letter_code
_entity_poly.pdbx_strand_id
1 'polypeptide(L)'
;MLYIHIPFCDSKCGYCGFFSQVNQSHLIESYFRALEIDLKNQLNFMQNLGKLKKINSVFIGGGTPNMADSKFYKNIFKILESHLAINCEISIESNPNLLNKKWLNDMQNRSNFFRLL
;
A
#
# COMPACT_ATOMS: atom_id res chain seq x y z
N MET A 1 1.78 12.39 -6.14
CA MET A 1 1.88 11.53 -4.94
C MET A 1 0.66 10.65 -4.88
N LEU A 2 0.83 9.36 -4.61
CA LEU A 2 -0.24 8.40 -4.36
C LEU A 2 -0.21 8.01 -2.88
N TYR A 3 -1.35 8.04 -2.21
CA TYR A 3 -1.51 7.54 -0.85
C TYR A 3 -2.46 6.34 -0.87
N ILE A 4 -2.05 5.24 -0.24
CA ILE A 4 -2.87 4.04 -0.06
C ILE A 4 -3.10 3.85 1.43
N HIS A 5 -4.36 3.92 1.82
CA HIS A 5 -4.76 3.68 3.21
C HIS A 5 -4.97 2.17 3.43
N ILE A 6 -4.43 1.61 4.52
CA ILE A 6 -4.68 0.22 4.93
C ILE A 6 -5.34 0.26 6.32
N PRO A 7 -6.65 0.03 6.44
CA PRO A 7 -7.39 0.37 7.66
C PRO A 7 -7.39 -0.75 8.71
N PHE A 8 -6.42 -1.66 8.71
CA PHE A 8 -6.48 -2.84 9.59
C PHE A 8 -5.42 -2.79 10.70
N CYS A 9 -5.84 -3.07 11.93
CA CYS A 9 -4.95 -3.17 13.08
C CYS A 9 -5.25 -4.44 13.89
N ASP A 10 -4.24 -4.97 14.56
CA ASP A 10 -4.39 -6.05 15.54
C ASP A 10 -4.98 -5.50 16.87
N SER A 11 -4.62 -4.27 17.23
CA SER A 11 -5.18 -3.55 18.38
C SER A 11 -5.16 -2.03 18.13
N LYS A 12 -6.00 -1.29 18.87
CA LYS A 12 -6.06 0.17 18.76
C LYS A 12 -5.14 0.81 19.78
N CYS A 13 -4.13 1.53 19.31
CA CYS A 13 -3.24 2.31 20.17
C CYS A 13 -3.97 3.55 20.70
N GLY A 14 -3.82 3.87 21.99
CA GLY A 14 -4.49 5.02 22.62
C GLY A 14 -4.08 6.39 22.06
N TYR A 15 -2.95 6.45 21.35
CA TYR A 15 -2.44 7.65 20.68
C TYR A 15 -2.73 7.67 19.17
N CYS A 16 -3.34 6.61 18.60
CA CYS A 16 -3.54 6.52 17.15
C CYS A 16 -4.74 7.36 16.70
N GLY A 17 -4.46 8.42 15.94
CA GLY A 17 -5.47 9.29 15.32
C GLY A 17 -5.99 8.80 13.96
N PHE A 18 -5.38 7.77 13.36
CA PHE A 18 -5.80 7.24 12.07
C PHE A 18 -7.04 6.36 12.19
N PHE A 19 -7.88 6.39 11.15
CA PHE A 19 -8.95 5.41 11.01
C PHE A 19 -8.35 4.02 10.85
N SER A 20 -8.77 3.12 11.74
CA SER A 20 -8.37 1.72 11.72
C SER A 20 -9.48 0.86 12.34
N GLN A 21 -9.55 -0.38 11.88
CA GLN A 21 -10.48 -1.40 12.31
C GLN A 21 -9.69 -2.56 12.93
N VAL A 22 -10.13 -2.96 14.12
CA VAL A 22 -9.57 -4.08 14.88
C VAL A 22 -10.44 -5.31 14.67
N ASN A 23 -9.84 -6.51 14.69
CA ASN A 23 -10.54 -7.79 14.50
C ASN A 23 -11.21 -7.97 13.13
N GLN A 24 -10.72 -7.29 12.09
CA GLN A 24 -11.25 -7.34 10.73
C GLN A 24 -10.27 -7.98 9.72
N SER A 25 -9.36 -8.84 10.18
CA SER A 25 -8.35 -9.48 9.33
C SER A 25 -8.96 -10.34 8.20
N HIS A 26 -10.16 -10.90 8.43
CA HIS A 26 -10.90 -11.65 7.42
C HIS A 26 -11.33 -10.81 6.21
N LEU A 27 -11.38 -9.47 6.34
CA LEU A 27 -11.72 -8.56 5.25
C LEU A 27 -10.52 -8.13 4.41
N ILE A 28 -9.28 -8.44 4.83
CA ILE A 28 -8.05 -7.97 4.15
C ILE A 28 -8.07 -8.35 2.67
N GLU A 29 -8.36 -9.62 2.35
CA GLU A 29 -8.34 -10.07 0.96
C GLU A 29 -9.41 -9.37 0.11
N SER A 30 -10.65 -9.26 0.60
CA SER A 30 -11.71 -8.54 -0.09
C SER A 30 -11.39 -7.06 -0.26
N TYR A 31 -10.73 -6.45 0.73
CA TYR A 31 -10.30 -5.06 0.67
C TYR A 31 -9.25 -4.85 -0.41
N PHE A 32 -8.23 -5.70 -0.49
CA PHE A 32 -7.21 -5.59 -1.55
C PHE A 32 -7.79 -5.84 -2.94
N ARG A 33 -8.74 -6.76 -3.10
CA ARG A 33 -9.46 -6.94 -4.38
C ARG A 33 -10.22 -5.67 -4.76
N ALA A 34 -10.93 -5.05 -3.83
CA ALA A 34 -11.63 -3.79 -4.06
C ALA A 34 -10.65 -2.65 -4.39
N LEU A 35 -9.54 -2.57 -3.67
CA LEU A 35 -8.47 -1.58 -3.90
C LEU A 35 -7.85 -1.73 -5.29
N GLU A 36 -7.60 -2.96 -5.76
CA GLU A 36 -7.10 -3.19 -7.12
C GLU A 36 -8.06 -2.68 -8.19
N ILE A 37 -9.37 -2.85 -7.98
CA ILE A 37 -10.41 -2.36 -8.90
C ILE A 37 -10.46 -0.84 -8.87
N ASP A 38 -10.53 -0.23 -7.69
CA ASP A 38 -10.56 1.23 -7.53
C ASP A 38 -9.32 1.87 -8.14
N LEU A 39 -8.12 1.34 -7.83
CA LEU A 39 -6.87 1.86 -8.36
C LEU A 39 -6.84 1.86 -9.90
N LYS A 40 -7.26 0.76 -10.54
CA LYS A 40 -7.36 0.70 -12.01
C LYS A 40 -8.35 1.74 -12.54
N ASN A 41 -9.50 1.89 -11.90
CA ASN A 41 -10.52 2.86 -12.32
C ASN A 41 -10.01 4.30 -12.19
N GLN A 42 -9.35 4.64 -11.08
CA GLN A 42 -8.77 5.97 -10.87
C GLN A 42 -7.67 6.30 -11.87
N LEU A 43 -6.76 5.36 -12.13
CA LEU A 43 -5.69 5.54 -13.12
C LEU A 43 -6.28 5.75 -14.53
N ASN A 44 -7.21 4.90 -14.95
CA ASN A 44 -7.88 5.02 -16.24
C ASN A 44 -8.65 6.35 -16.36
N PHE A 45 -9.38 6.73 -15.31
CA PHE A 45 -10.11 8.00 -15.27
C PHE A 45 -9.18 9.20 -15.44
N MET A 46 -8.08 9.25 -14.69
CA MET A 46 -7.08 10.31 -14.82
C MET A 46 -6.40 10.32 -16.19
N GLN A 47 -6.15 9.15 -16.78
CA GLN A 47 -5.56 9.02 -18.11
C GLN A 47 -6.52 9.55 -19.19
N ASN A 48 -7.80 9.20 -19.11
CA ASN A 48 -8.83 9.68 -20.04
C ASN A 48 -9.03 11.20 -19.96
N LEU A 49 -8.79 11.81 -18.79
CA LEU A 49 -8.78 13.26 -18.63
C LEU A 49 -7.50 13.93 -19.14
N GLY A 50 -6.49 13.17 -19.58
CA GLY A 50 -5.16 13.69 -19.94
C GLY A 50 -4.39 14.28 -18.75
N LYS A 51 -4.78 13.94 -17.52
CA LYS A 51 -4.23 14.50 -16.27
C LYS A 51 -3.31 13.53 -15.52
N LEU A 52 -3.21 12.28 -15.97
CA LEU A 52 -2.34 11.30 -15.34
C LEU A 52 -0.86 11.62 -15.61
N LYS A 53 -0.20 12.15 -14.58
CA LYS A 53 1.26 12.31 -14.53
C LYS A 53 1.89 11.06 -13.91
N LYS A 54 3.18 10.85 -14.19
CA LYS A 54 3.97 9.83 -13.49
C LYS A 54 3.94 10.07 -11.98
N ILE A 55 3.82 9.00 -11.21
CA ILE A 55 3.77 9.04 -9.75
C ILE A 55 5.20 9.09 -9.22
N ASN A 56 5.55 10.20 -8.57
CA ASN A 56 6.87 10.41 -7.96
C ASN A 56 7.04 9.79 -6.57
N SER A 57 5.93 9.54 -5.87
CA SER A 57 5.95 8.97 -4.53
C SER A 57 4.67 8.19 -4.24
N VAL A 58 4.83 7.04 -3.57
CA VAL A 58 3.76 6.19 -3.05
C VAL A 58 3.95 6.05 -1.54
N PHE A 59 2.93 6.42 -0.78
CA PHE A 59 2.90 6.24 0.66
C PHE A 59 1.79 5.26 1.05
N ILE A 60 2.12 4.26 1.86
CA ILE A 60 1.19 3.25 2.35
C ILE A 60 1.13 3.34 3.88
N GLY A 61 -0.02 3.68 4.43
CA GLY A 61 -0.17 3.90 5.87
C GLY A 61 -1.60 3.73 6.38
N GLY A 62 -1.84 4.12 7.63
CA GLY A 62 -3.17 4.11 8.24
C GLY A 62 -3.24 3.28 9.51
N GLY A 63 -3.70 2.04 9.39
CA GLY A 63 -3.63 1.06 10.46
C GLY A 63 -2.22 0.46 10.55
N THR A 64 -2.11 -0.84 10.34
CA THR A 64 -0.84 -1.58 10.31
C THR A 64 -0.68 -2.24 8.94
N PRO A 65 -0.10 -1.56 7.93
CA PRO A 65 0.02 -2.10 6.58
C PRO A 65 0.65 -3.50 6.52
N ASN A 66 1.73 -3.73 7.26
CA ASN A 66 2.41 -5.02 7.27
C ASN A 66 1.67 -6.14 8.04
N MET A 67 0.43 -5.91 8.50
CA MET A 67 -0.48 -6.98 8.90
C MET A 67 -1.05 -7.74 7.69
N ALA A 68 -1.11 -7.09 6.52
CA ALA A 68 -1.44 -7.75 5.27
C ALA A 68 -0.22 -8.49 4.71
N ASP A 69 -0.45 -9.69 4.18
CA ASP A 69 0.57 -10.47 3.49
C ASP A 69 1.13 -9.69 2.29
N SER A 70 2.46 -9.69 2.15
CA SER A 70 3.21 -9.06 1.05
C SER A 70 2.68 -9.45 -0.34
N LYS A 71 2.06 -10.63 -0.48
CA LYS A 71 1.44 -11.06 -1.74
C LYS A 71 0.37 -10.11 -2.25
N PHE A 72 -0.36 -9.42 -1.37
CA PHE A 72 -1.41 -8.49 -1.79
C PHE A 72 -0.82 -7.21 -2.40
N TYR A 73 0.27 -6.70 -1.84
CA TYR A 73 1.00 -5.54 -2.37
C TYR A 73 1.63 -5.81 -3.73
N LYS A 74 2.03 -7.06 -4.02
CA LYS A 74 2.57 -7.45 -5.33
C LYS A 74 1.64 -7.07 -6.48
N ASN A 75 0.34 -7.31 -6.34
CA ASN A 75 -0.63 -6.97 -7.38
C ASN A 75 -0.80 -5.47 -7.54
N ILE A 76 -0.83 -4.73 -6.42
CA ILE A 76 -0.89 -3.27 -6.41
C ILE A 76 0.31 -2.68 -7.16
N PHE A 77 1.53 -3.12 -6.85
CA PHE A 77 2.73 -2.62 -7.54
C PHE A 77 2.77 -2.99 -9.01
N LYS A 78 2.28 -4.17 -9.38
CA LYS A 78 2.15 -4.57 -10.79
C LYS A 78 1.22 -3.63 -11.56
N ILE A 79 0.12 -3.19 -10.94
CA ILE A 79 -0.79 -2.21 -11.54
C ILE A 79 -0.06 -0.87 -11.70
N LEU A 80 0.70 -0.44 -10.68
CA LEU A 80 1.37 0.86 -10.66
C LEU A 80 2.61 0.97 -11.56
N GLU A 81 3.28 -0.14 -11.88
CA GLU A 81 4.61 -0.18 -12.52
C GLU A 81 4.73 0.78 -13.72
N SER A 82 3.77 0.74 -14.64
CA SER A 82 3.77 1.59 -15.84
C SER A 82 3.45 3.07 -15.57
N HIS A 83 2.99 3.41 -14.36
CA HIS A 83 2.60 4.75 -13.93
C HIS A 83 3.61 5.40 -12.98
N LEU A 84 4.59 4.65 -12.46
CA LEU A 84 5.64 5.19 -11.60
C LEU A 84 6.69 5.98 -12.40
N ALA A 85 7.24 7.02 -11.77
CA ALA A 85 8.47 7.68 -12.22
C ALA A 85 9.69 6.78 -11.96
N ILE A 86 10.79 7.00 -12.70
CA ILE A 86 12.02 6.19 -12.58
C ILE A 86 12.57 6.19 -11.14
N ASN A 87 12.54 7.34 -10.47
CA ASN A 87 13.01 7.51 -9.09
C ASN A 87 11.83 7.65 -8.11
N CYS A 88 10.78 6.86 -8.31
CA CYS A 88 9.63 6.91 -7.42
C CYS A 88 10.01 6.40 -6.02
N GLU A 89 9.77 7.22 -4.99
CA GLU A 89 9.93 6.81 -3.60
C GLU A 89 8.71 6.01 -3.15
N ILE A 90 8.93 4.85 -2.55
CA ILE A 90 7.87 4.03 -1.96
C ILE A 90 8.13 3.88 -0.47
N SER A 91 7.21 4.38 0.34
CA SER A 91 7.30 4.35 1.80
C SER A 91 6.09 3.63 2.39
N ILE A 92 6.31 2.75 3.37
CA ILE A 92 5.24 2.00 4.05
C ILE A 92 5.45 2.00 5.55
N GLU A 93 4.40 2.34 6.29
CA GLU A 93 4.36 2.20 7.75
C GLU A 93 4.32 0.72 8.13
N SER A 94 5.10 0.32 9.15
CA SER A 94 5.15 -1.08 9.57
C SER A 94 5.26 -1.22 11.07
N ASN A 95 4.51 -2.16 11.65
CA ASN A 95 4.72 -2.61 13.01
C ASN A 95 5.95 -3.55 13.06
N PRO A 96 7.04 -3.19 13.77
CA PRO A 96 8.26 -4.00 13.81
C PRO A 96 8.03 -5.44 14.30
N ASN A 97 7.04 -5.65 15.17
CA ASN A 97 6.73 -6.96 15.75
C ASN A 97 6.11 -7.94 14.73
N LEU A 98 5.58 -7.43 13.61
CA LEU A 98 4.99 -8.26 12.54
C LEU A 98 5.96 -8.50 11.38
N LEU A 99 7.11 -7.82 11.36
CA LEU A 99 8.09 -7.97 10.30
C LEU A 99 8.76 -9.34 10.36
N ASN A 100 8.90 -9.96 9.19
CA ASN A 100 9.67 -11.17 9.00
C ASN A 100 10.48 -11.09 7.71
N LYS A 101 11.50 -11.94 7.59
CA LYS A 101 12.42 -11.94 6.43
C LYS A 101 11.69 -12.12 5.10
N LYS A 102 10.66 -12.97 5.05
CA LYS A 102 9.88 -13.19 3.82
C LYS A 102 9.19 -11.90 3.39
N TRP A 103 8.47 -11.24 4.30
CA TRP A 103 7.76 -10.00 4.01
C TRP A 103 8.72 -8.90 3.53
N LEU A 104 9.86 -8.74 4.21
CA LEU A 104 10.89 -7.76 3.83
C LEU A 104 11.43 -8.03 2.42
N ASN A 105 11.81 -9.28 2.12
CA ASN A 105 12.33 -9.66 0.81
C ASN A 105 11.29 -9.45 -0.30
N ASP A 106 10.02 -9.78 -0.04
CA ASP A 106 8.95 -9.61 -1.02
C ASP A 106 8.72 -8.14 -1.38
N MET A 107 8.95 -7.22 -0.43
CA MET A 107 8.76 -5.78 -0.62
C MET A 107 10.00 -5.07 -1.18
N GLN A 108 11.21 -5.40 -0.72
CA GLN A 108 12.46 -4.77 -1.19
C GLN A 108 12.76 -5.07 -2.67
N ASN A 109 12.39 -6.24 -3.16
CA ASN A 109 12.59 -6.62 -4.58
C ASN A 109 11.72 -5.81 -5.56
N ARG A 110 10.91 -4.84 -5.10
CA ARG A 110 9.92 -4.11 -5.91
C ARG A 110 10.32 -2.66 -6.19
N SER A 111 11.27 -2.09 -5.47
CA SER A 111 11.73 -0.72 -5.69
C SER A 111 13.14 -0.51 -5.15
N ASN A 112 13.95 0.23 -5.90
CA ASN A 112 15.28 0.68 -5.45
C ASN A 112 15.18 1.69 -4.29
N PHE A 113 14.00 2.28 -4.06
CA PHE A 113 13.73 3.26 -3.01
C PHE A 113 12.52 2.82 -2.18
N PHE A 114 12.68 1.71 -1.46
CA PHE A 114 11.70 1.22 -0.51
C PHE A 114 12.12 1.59 0.93
N ARG A 115 11.28 2.35 1.63
CA ARG A 115 11.53 2.78 3.00
C ARG A 115 10.46 2.24 3.95
N LEU A 116 10.92 1.63 5.04
CA LEU A 116 10.08 1.28 6.18
C LEU A 116 10.00 2.49 7.12
N LEU A 117 8.77 2.85 7.48
CA LEU A 117 8.45 3.90 8.44
C LEU A 117 7.91 3.30 9.73
#